data_AF-A0A2T2TGH8-F1
#
_entry.id   AF-A0A2T2TGH8-F1
#
_cell.length_a   1.000
_cell.length_b   1.000
_cell.length_c   1.000
_cell.angle_alpha   90.00
_cell.angle_beta   90.00
_cell.angle_gamma   90.00
#
_symmetry.space_group_name_H-M   'P 1'
#
loop_
_entity.id
_entity.type
_entity.pdbx_description
1 polymer ?
#
loop_
_entity_poly.entity_id
_entity_poly.type
_entity_poly.pdbx_seq_one_letter_code
_entity_poly.pdbx_strand_id
1 'polypeptide(L)'
;KMQRLNIEWADGHASVFPLDGLRQACPCADCEGKAVERIPKPGFFQIFRQKNRWKNVQIEKAGSVGLRITWDDGHSGGIYRWDRLRELQPPEA
;
A
#
# COMPACT_ATOMS: atom_id res chain seq x y z
N LYS A 1 -5.88 -16.46 -2.48
CA LYS A 1 -6.76 -15.28 -2.33
C LYS A 1 -5.87 -14.06 -2.27
N MET A 2 -6.21 -13.01 -3.01
CA MET A 2 -5.43 -11.76 -3.05
C MET A 2 -5.46 -11.05 -1.68
N GLN A 3 -4.31 -10.58 -1.20
CA GLN A 3 -4.20 -9.76 0.01
C GLN A 3 -4.14 -8.27 -0.35
N ARG A 4 -4.96 -7.47 0.33
CA ARG A 4 -5.16 -6.05 0.00
C ARG A 4 -5.44 -5.20 1.23
N LEU A 5 -5.07 -3.93 1.14
CA LEU A 5 -5.50 -2.85 2.02
C LEU A 5 -6.59 -2.05 1.31
N ASN A 6 -7.74 -1.88 1.96
CA ASN A 6 -8.80 -0.98 1.49
C ASN A 6 -8.78 0.28 2.34
N ILE A 7 -8.87 1.44 1.69
CA ILE A 7 -8.97 2.75 2.36
C ILE A 7 -10.22 3.44 1.84
N GLU A 8 -11.11 3.79 2.75
CA GLU A 8 -12.25 4.67 2.48
C GLU A 8 -11.86 6.08 2.93
N TRP A 9 -11.96 7.02 2.00
CA TRP A 9 -11.57 8.41 2.23
C TRP A 9 -12.80 9.25 2.59
N ALA A 10 -12.58 10.34 3.32
CA ALA A 10 -13.66 11.22 3.79
C ALA A 10 -14.46 11.88 2.64
N ASP A 11 -13.89 11.97 1.44
CA ASP A 11 -14.53 12.50 0.25
C ASP A 11 -15.28 11.43 -0.58
N GLY A 12 -15.44 10.23 -0.03
CA GLY A 12 -16.15 9.12 -0.68
C GLY A 12 -15.31 8.34 -1.70
N HIS A 13 -14.06 8.74 -1.97
CA HIS A 13 -13.15 7.91 -2.77
C HIS A 13 -12.82 6.61 -2.03
N ALA A 14 -12.57 5.55 -2.79
CA ALA A 14 -12.13 4.26 -2.27
C ALA A 14 -10.85 3.81 -2.96
N SER A 15 -9.82 3.52 -2.16
CA SER A 15 -8.57 2.94 -2.63
C SER A 15 -8.45 1.46 -2.27
N VAL A 16 -7.91 0.69 -3.20
CA VAL A 16 -7.72 -0.76 -3.04
C VAL A 16 -6.30 -1.09 -3.44
N PHE A 17 -5.44 -1.23 -2.45
CA PHE A 17 -4.03 -1.49 -2.68
C PHE A 17 -3.70 -2.97 -2.49
N PRO A 18 -3.21 -3.67 -3.53
CA PRO A 18 -2.57 -4.97 -3.34
C PRO A 18 -1.36 -4.82 -2.43
N LEU A 19 -1.17 -5.74 -1.47
CA LEU A 19 -0.05 -5.66 -0.53
C LEU A 19 1.31 -5.68 -1.25
N ASP A 20 1.45 -6.48 -2.31
CA ASP A 20 2.67 -6.50 -3.13
C ASP A 20 2.96 -5.14 -3.79
N GLY A 21 1.92 -4.39 -4.16
CA GLY A 21 2.05 -3.04 -4.71
C GLY A 21 2.52 -2.05 -3.65
N LEU A 22 1.93 -2.09 -2.45
CA LEU A 22 2.38 -1.27 -1.32
C LEU A 22 3.81 -1.58 -0.93
N ARG A 23 4.18 -2.86 -0.85
CA ARG A 23 5.54 -3.27 -0.53
C ARG A 23 6.57 -2.71 -1.51
N GLN A 24 6.23 -2.69 -2.79
CA GLN A 24 7.09 -2.09 -3.82
C GLN A 24 7.22 -0.58 -3.66
N ALA A 25 6.17 0.09 -3.18
CA ALA A 25 6.14 1.51 -2.88
C ALA A 25 6.62 1.85 -1.45
N CYS A 26 7.33 0.94 -0.76
CA CYS A 26 7.73 1.13 0.63
C CYS A 26 8.64 2.35 0.81
N PRO A 27 8.26 3.35 1.63
CA PRO A 27 8.98 4.63 1.73
C PRO A 27 10.16 4.61 2.72
N CYS A 28 10.57 3.44 3.24
CA CYS A 28 11.70 3.37 4.16
C CYS A 28 13.03 3.67 3.44
N ALA A 29 14.04 4.11 4.20
CA ALA A 29 15.34 4.49 3.65
C ALA A 29 16.01 3.38 2.83
N ASP A 30 15.82 2.11 3.20
CA ASP A 30 16.41 0.97 2.48
C ASP A 30 15.71 0.66 1.15
N CYS A 31 14.43 1.01 1.03
CA CYS A 31 13.62 0.75 -0.17
C CYS A 31 13.53 1.97 -1.09
N GLU A 32 13.67 3.16 -0.50
CA GLU A 32 13.53 4.49 -1.11
C GLU A 32 12.22 4.70 -1.87
N GLY A 33 11.22 3.83 -1.65
CA GLY A 33 9.99 3.81 -2.42
C GLY A 33 10.28 3.82 -3.91
N LYS A 34 10.96 2.78 -4.43
CA LYS A 34 11.18 2.51 -5.88
C LYS A 34 10.12 3.22 -6.70
N ALA A 35 10.49 3.97 -7.75
CA ALA A 35 9.67 4.87 -8.58
C ALA A 35 8.29 4.31 -9.02
N VAL A 36 7.41 4.05 -8.06
CA VAL A 36 6.05 3.56 -8.22
C VAL A 36 5.22 4.82 -8.24
N GLU A 37 4.87 5.26 -9.43
CA GLU A 37 4.04 6.45 -9.60
C GLU A 37 2.58 6.15 -9.24
N ARG A 38 2.09 4.95 -9.60
CA ARG A 38 0.74 4.49 -9.27
C ARG A 38 0.67 3.01 -8.98
N ILE A 39 -0.27 2.66 -8.11
CA ILE A 39 -0.72 1.30 -7.87
C ILE A 39 -2.11 1.16 -8.50
N PRO A 40 -2.25 0.40 -9.59
CA PRO A 40 -3.56 0.21 -10.21
C PRO A 40 -4.49 -0.55 -9.26
N LYS A 41 -5.79 -0.20 -9.30
CA LYS A 41 -6.82 -1.02 -8.65
C LYS A 41 -6.71 -2.45 -9.19
N PRO A 42 -6.80 -3.48 -8.33
CA PRO A 42 -6.67 -4.85 -8.79
C PRO A 42 -7.84 -5.21 -9.71
N GLY A 43 -7.53 -5.39 -11.00
CA GLY A 43 -8.44 -5.95 -11.98
C GLY A 43 -8.54 -7.48 -11.87
N PHE A 44 -9.52 -8.07 -12.56
CA PHE A 44 -9.77 -9.53 -12.54
C PHE A 44 -8.50 -10.37 -12.80
N PHE A 45 -7.68 -9.95 -13.76
CA PHE A 45 -6.43 -10.64 -14.10
C PHE A 45 -5.28 -10.44 -13.09
N GLN A 46 -5.33 -9.43 -12.22
CA GLN A 46 -4.27 -9.14 -11.25
C GLN A 46 -4.36 -9.97 -9.98
N ILE A 47 -5.50 -10.63 -9.72
CA ILE A 47 -5.69 -11.56 -8.60
C ILE A 47 -4.65 -12.69 -8.64
N PHE A 48 -4.17 -13.06 -9.84
CA PHE A 48 -3.17 -14.10 -10.06
C PHE A 48 -1.72 -13.61 -10.05
N ARG A 49 -1.47 -12.29 -9.94
CA ARG A 49 -0.12 -11.72 -9.96
C ARG A 49 0.51 -11.52 -8.58
N GLN A 50 -0.19 -11.88 -7.50
CA GLN A 50 0.38 -11.80 -6.16
C GLN A 50 1.56 -12.79 -6.07
N LYS A 51 2.77 -12.25 -5.94
CA LYS A 51 4.02 -13.01 -5.84
C LYS A 51 4.26 -13.47 -4.40
N ASN A 52 4.01 -12.59 -3.44
CA ASN A 52 4.31 -12.86 -2.03
C ASN A 52 3.03 -13.23 -1.28
N ARG A 53 3.11 -14.23 -0.40
CA ARG A 53 2.03 -14.56 0.51
C ARG A 53 2.38 -14.12 1.92
N TRP A 54 1.99 -12.89 2.23
CA TRP A 54 2.20 -12.23 3.50
C TRP A 54 1.48 -12.97 4.63
N LYS A 55 2.20 -13.33 5.69
CA LYS A 55 1.67 -14.01 6.88
C LYS A 55 1.54 -13.05 8.04
N ASN A 56 2.57 -12.23 8.27
CA ASN A 56 2.67 -11.36 9.45
C ASN A 56 2.85 -9.89 9.04
N VAL A 57 1.80 -9.31 8.45
CA VAL A 57 1.78 -7.87 8.16
C VAL A 57 1.02 -7.16 9.27
N GLN A 58 1.67 -6.20 9.92
CA GLN A 58 1.04 -5.34 10.91
C GLN A 58 0.84 -3.96 10.33
N ILE A 59 -0.32 -3.38 10.56
CA ILE A 59 -0.69 -2.05 10.09
C ILE A 59 -1.14 -1.24 11.29
N GLU A 60 -0.49 -0.11 11.51
CA GLU A 60 -0.75 0.78 12.63
C GLU A 60 -0.89 2.21 12.12
N LYS A 61 -1.73 3.01 12.78
CA LYS A 61 -1.76 4.46 12.51
C LYS A 61 -0.50 5.11 13.06
N ALA A 62 0.21 5.84 12.21
CA ALA A 62 1.33 6.70 12.60
C ALA A 62 0.82 8.11 12.94
N GLY A 63 0.00 8.20 13.99
CA GLY A 63 -0.68 9.44 14.37
C GLY A 63 -1.57 9.99 13.26
N SER A 64 -1.48 11.29 12.98
CA SER A 64 -2.19 11.96 11.90
C SER A 64 -1.49 11.88 10.54
N VAL A 65 -0.27 11.34 10.47
CA VAL A 65 0.60 11.42 9.28
C VAL A 65 0.27 10.35 8.24
N GLY A 66 -0.04 9.13 8.68
CA GLY A 66 -0.20 8.01 7.76
C GLY A 66 -0.32 6.66 8.45
N LEU A 67 0.08 5.63 7.73
CA LEU A 67 0.14 4.25 8.20
C LEU A 67 1.59 3.79 8.32
N ARG A 68 1.94 3.17 9.46
CA ARG A 68 3.13 2.33 9.56
C ARG A 68 2.74 0.91 9.15
N ILE A 69 3.52 0.32 8.25
CA ILE A 69 3.34 -1.08 7.86
C ILE A 69 4.62 -1.84 8.15
N THR A 70 4.50 -2.85 8.99
CA THR A 70 5.54 -3.83 9.29
C THR A 70 5.30 -5.07 8.43
N TRP A 71 6.27 -5.39 7.59
CA TRP A 71 6.26 -6.53 6.67
C TRP A 71 6.98 -7.73 7.30
N ASP A 72 6.53 -8.93 6.95
CA ASP A 72 7.13 -10.17 7.46
C ASP A 72 8.48 -10.54 6.81
N ASP A 73 8.88 -9.79 5.78
CA ASP A 73 10.20 -9.85 5.15
C ASP A 73 11.27 -9.01 5.89
N GLY A 74 10.93 -8.51 7.08
CA GLY A 74 11.82 -7.75 7.96
C GLY A 74 11.73 -6.23 7.83
N HIS A 75 10.94 -5.69 6.89
CA HIS A 75 10.84 -4.24 6.69
C HIS A 75 9.79 -3.61 7.62
N SER A 76 10.21 -2.68 8.47
CA SER A 76 9.33 -2.04 9.47
C SER A 76 9.47 -0.51 9.55
N GLY A 77 10.41 0.07 8.79
CA GLY A 77 10.81 1.47 8.94
C GLY A 77 9.96 2.50 8.20
N GLY A 78 9.02 2.09 7.34
CA GLY A 78 8.30 2.99 6.43
C GLY A 78 6.98 3.52 7.00
N ILE A 79 6.78 4.84 6.96
CA ILE A 79 5.47 5.48 7.16
C ILE A 79 4.89 5.85 5.80
N TYR A 80 3.83 5.16 5.41
CA TYR A 80 3.02 5.48 4.25
C TYR A 80 2.13 6.67 4.59
N ARG A 81 2.60 7.87 4.25
CA ARG A 81 1.86 9.11 4.47
C ARG A 81 0.53 9.10 3.71
N TRP A 82 -0.47 9.78 4.25
CA TRP A 82 -1.81 9.84 3.64
C TRP A 82 -1.81 10.47 2.25
N ASP A 83 -1.07 11.57 2.06
CA ASP A 83 -0.89 12.21 0.75
C ASP A 83 -0.27 11.23 -0.26
N ARG A 84 0.77 10.51 0.14
CA ARG A 84 1.43 9.53 -0.71
C ARG A 84 0.50 8.37 -1.09
N LEU A 85 -0.27 7.84 -0.14
CA LEU A 85 -1.28 6.81 -0.44
C LEU A 85 -2.32 7.33 -1.43
N ARG A 86 -2.73 8.60 -1.28
CA ARG A 86 -3.69 9.24 -2.19
C ARG A 86 -3.12 9.41 -3.60
N GLU A 87 -1.86 9.82 -3.74
CA GLU A 87 -1.16 9.93 -5.03
C GLU A 87 -0.98 8.59 -5.74
N LEU A 88 -0.71 7.52 -4.98
CA LEU A 88 -0.53 6.18 -5.54
C LEU A 88 -1.82 5.66 -6.19
N GLN A 89 -3.00 6.09 -5.72
CA GLN A 89 -4.27 5.75 -6.34
C GLN A 89 -5.29 6.89 -6.19
N PRO A 90 -5.20 7.94 -7.02
CA PRO A 90 -6.07 9.10 -6.93
C PRO A 90 -7.50 8.74 -7.35
N PRO A 91 -8.49 9.60 -7.04
CA PRO A 91 -9.85 9.47 -7.54
C PRO A 91 -9.87 9.41 -9.07
N GLU A 92 -10.83 8.66 -9.59
CA GLU A 92 -11.15 8.68 -11.03
C GLU A 92 -11.67 10.08 -11.37
N ALA A 93 -11.26 10.60 -12.53
CA ALA A 93 -11.69 11.91 -13.02
C ALA A 93 -13.11 11.84 -13.60
#